data_AF-A0A3D2KPJ4-F1
#
_entry.id   AF-A0A3D2KPJ4-F1
#
_cell.length_a   1.000
_cell.length_b   1.000
_cell.length_c   1.000
_cell.angle_alpha   90.00
_cell.angle_beta   90.00
_cell.angle_gamma   90.00
#
_symmetry.space_group_name_H-M   'P 1'
#
loop_
_entity.id
_entity.type
_entity.pdbx_description
1 polymer ?
#
loop_
_entity_poly.entity_id
_entity_poly.type
_entity_poly.pdbx_seq_one_letter_code
_entity_poly.pdbx_strand_id
1 'polypeptide(L)' 'GICGEHGGDPESIGFCHEAGLDYVSCSPFRVPTARVAAAQAKIREDRAKRGFVPDERGER' A
#
# COMPACT_ATOMS: atom_id res chain seq x y z
N GLY A 1 -5.74 8.89 9.45
CA GLY A 1 -4.94 9.26 8.26
C GLY A 1 -3.63 9.88 8.68
N ILE A 2 -2.68 9.99 7.76
CA ILE A 2 -1.31 10.47 8.01
C ILE A 2 -0.93 11.62 7.04
N CYS A 3 -0.05 12.52 7.46
CA CYS A 3 0.47 13.61 6.64
C CYS A 3 1.99 13.75 6.78
N GLY A 4 2.60 14.53 5.88
CA GLY A 4 4.04 14.80 5.88
C GLY A 4 4.81 13.82 4.99
N GLU A 5 6.09 13.63 5.28
CA GLU A 5 6.98 12.82 4.45
C GLU A 5 6.55 11.35 4.36
N HIS A 6 6.16 10.77 5.50
CA HIS A 6 5.67 9.40 5.62
C HIS A 6 4.36 9.17 4.84
N GLY A 7 3.57 10.20 4.57
CA GLY A 7 2.36 10.09 3.76
C GLY A 7 2.62 9.80 2.27
N GLY A 8 3.87 9.92 1.82
CA GLY A 8 4.30 9.61 0.46
C GLY A 8 5.35 8.49 0.37
N ASP A 9 5.67 7.84 1.49
CA ASP A 9 6.60 6.72 1.56
C ASP A 9 5.84 5.38 1.44
N PRO A 10 6.19 4.49 0.48
CA PRO A 10 5.45 3.25 0.24
C PRO A 10 5.38 2.30 1.44
N GLU A 11 6.45 2.17 2.23
CA GLU A 11 6.46 1.29 3.41
C GLU A 11 5.52 1.84 4.49
N SER A 12 5.61 3.13 4.76
CA SER A 12 4.71 3.84 5.68
C SER A 12 3.24 3.73 5.25
N ILE A 13 2.94 3.82 3.95
CA ILE A 13 1.58 3.66 3.42
C ILE A 13 1.07 2.24 3.62
N GLY A 14 1.92 1.22 3.39
CA GLY A 14 1.59 -0.17 3.65
C GLY A 14 1.25 -0.41 5.13
N PHE A 15 2.09 0.10 6.03
CA PHE A 15 1.84 0.04 7.46
C PHE A 15 0.53 0.75 7.85
N CYS A 16 0.27 1.94 7.30
CA CYS A 16 -0.95 2.69 7.57
C CYS A 16 -2.20 1.95 7.08
N HIS A 17 -2.12 1.29 5.91
CA HIS A 17 -3.20 0.45 5.38
C HIS A 17 -3.52 -0.72 6.32
N GLU A 18 -2.50 -1.43 6.78
CA GLU A 18 -2.65 -2.52 7.75
C GLU A 18 -3.20 -2.05 9.10
N ALA A 19 -2.80 -0.85 9.53
CA ALA A 19 -3.33 -0.19 10.72
C ALA A 19 -4.77 0.35 10.56
N GLY A 20 -5.37 0.23 9.36
CA GLY A 20 -6.75 0.62 9.09
C GLY A 20 -6.96 2.12 8.88
N LEU A 21 -5.94 2.88 8.46
CA LEU A 21 -6.10 4.29 8.12
C LEU A 21 -6.74 4.45 6.74
N ASP A 22 -7.75 5.32 6.65
CA ASP A 22 -8.51 5.52 5.40
C ASP A 22 -7.89 6.52 4.41
N TYR A 23 -6.88 7.30 4.83
CA TYR A 23 -6.28 8.32 3.96
C TYR A 23 -4.82 8.66 4.30
N VAL A 24 -4.10 9.14 3.28
CA VAL A 24 -2.74 9.68 3.38
C VAL A 24 -2.65 11.03 2.65
N SER A 25 -1.79 11.92 3.12
CA SER A 25 -1.52 13.23 2.51
C SER A 25 -0.02 13.42 2.30
N CYS A 26 0.37 13.79 1.09
CA CYS A 26 1.77 14.02 0.71
C CYS A 26 1.90 15.18 -0.29
N SER A 27 3.13 15.60 -0.53
CA SER A 27 3.44 16.62 -1.56
C SER A 27 2.87 16.22 -2.93
N PRO A 28 2.42 17.16 -3.78
CA PRO A 28 1.80 16.86 -5.07
C PRO A 28 2.58 15.87 -5.94
N PHE A 29 3.91 15.98 -5.97
CA PHE A 29 4.79 15.11 -6.76
C PHE A 29 4.82 13.65 -6.29
N ARG A 30 4.44 13.38 -5.03
CA ARG A 30 4.39 12.04 -4.43
C ARG A 30 3.00 11.40 -4.50
N VAL A 31 1.97 12.14 -4.91
CA VAL A 31 0.60 11.62 -5.06
C VAL A 31 0.55 10.39 -5.98
N PRO A 32 1.22 10.35 -7.15
CA PRO A 32 1.23 9.15 -8.00
C PRO A 32 1.84 7.94 -7.28
N THR A 33 2.99 8.11 -6.61
CA THR A 33 3.65 7.06 -5.82
C THR A 33 2.74 6.57 -4.69
N ALA A 34 2.13 7.48 -3.94
CA ALA A 34 1.25 7.15 -2.84
C ALA A 34 0.02 6.34 -3.30
N ARG A 35 -0.56 6.69 -4.45
CA ARG A 35 -1.67 5.95 -5.05
C ARG A 35 -1.27 4.52 -5.44
N VAL A 36 -0.12 4.35 -6.09
CA VAL A 36 0.37 3.02 -6.47
C VAL A 36 0.69 2.18 -5.23
N ALA A 37 1.33 2.76 -4.22
CA ALA A 37 1.63 2.07 -2.96
C ALA A 37 0.35 1.62 -2.24
N ALA A 38 -0.66 2.49 -2.13
CA ALA A 38 -1.95 2.14 -1.55
C ALA A 38 -2.66 1.01 -2.33
N ALA A 39 -2.64 1.07 -3.67
CA ALA A 39 -3.20 0.01 -4.50
C ALA A 39 -2.46 -1.32 -4.31
N GLN A 40 -1.13 -1.30 -4.26
CA GLN A 40 -0.31 -2.49 -3.99
C GLN A 40 -0.60 -3.08 -2.61
N ALA A 41 -0.73 -2.25 -1.57
CA ALA A 41 -1.09 -2.70 -0.21
C ALA A 41 -2.44 -3.42 -0.22
N LYS A 42 -3.45 -2.83 -0.87
CA LYS A 42 -4.77 -3.45 -1.00
C LYS A 42 -4.74 -4.78 -1.78
N ILE A 43 -4.00 -4.85 -2.88
CA ILE A 43 -3.85 -6.08 -3.67
C ILE A 43 -3.18 -7.19 -2.85
N ARG A 44 -2.15 -6.86 -2.07
CA ARG A 44 -1.49 -7.84 -1.17
C ARG A 44 -2.45 -8.35 -0.11
N GLU A 45 -3.20 -7.45 0.53
CA GLU A 45 -4.25 -7.82 1.50
C GLU A 45 -5.29 -8.76 0.88
N ASP A 46 -5.78 -8.44 -0.32
CA ASP A 46 -6.79 -9.25 -1.00
C ASP A 46 -6.22 -10.61 -1.45
N ARG A 47 -4.97 -10.66 -1.91
CA ARG A 47 -4.28 -11.94 -2.22
C ARG A 47 -4.17 -12.81 -0.97
N ALA A 48 -3.79 -12.23 0.18
CA ALA A 48 -3.71 -12.95 1.45
C ALA A 48 -5.08 -13.48 1.88
N LYS A 49 -6.14 -12.66 1.81
CA LYS A 49 -7.52 -13.07 2.13
C LYS A 49 -8.05 -14.17 1.21
N ARG A 50 -7.65 -14.17 -0.06
CA ARG A 50 -8.05 -15.18 -1.06
C ARG A 50 -7.26 -16.49 -0.95
N GLY A 51 -6.35 -16.62 0.02
CA GLY A 51 -5.48 -17.79 0.14
C GLY A 51 -4.57 -17.98 -1.08
N PHE A 52 -4.26 -16.89 -1.80
CA PHE A 52 -3.40 -16.95 -2.97
C PHE A 52 -1.95 -17.13 -2.50
N VAL A 53 -1.46 -18.37 -2.49
CA VAL A 53 -0.05 -18.70 -2.26
C VAL A 53 0.67 -18.60 -3.59
N PRO A 54 1.43 -17.53 -3.89
CA PRO A 54 2.22 -17.49 -5.13
C PRO A 54 3.08 -18.74 -5.20
N ASP A 55 3.15 -19.38 -6.38
CA ASP A 55 4.08 -20.50 -6.53
C ASP A 55 5.52 -20.00 -6.33
N GLU A 56 6.46 -20.89 -6.02
CA GLU A 56 7.84 -20.53 -5.68
C GLU A 56 8.58 -19.78 -6.82
N ARG A 57 8.01 -19.76 -8.03
CA ARG A 57 8.51 -19.03 -9.21
C ARG A 57 7.83 -17.69 -9.45
N GLY A 58 6.81 -17.32 -8.67
CA GLY A 58 6.10 -16.05 -8.80
C GLY A 58 5.21 -15.95 -10.04
N GLU A 59 4.84 -17.09 -10.65
CA GLU A 59 4.09 -17.17 -11.90
C GLU A 59 2.63 -17.58 -11.63
N ARG A 60 1.82 -16.60 -11.23
CA ARG A 60 0.34 -16.61 -11.40
C ARG A 60 -0.19 -15.21 -11.64
#